data_AF-D2JW52-F1
#
_entry.id   AF-D2JW52-F1
#
_cell.length_a   1.000
_cell.length_b   1.000
_cell.length_c   1.000
_cell.angle_alpha   90.00
_cell.angle_beta   90.00
_cell.angle_gamma   90.00
#
_symmetry.space_group_name_H-M   'P 1'
#
loop_
_entity.id
_entity.type
_entity.pdbx_description
1 polymer ?
#
loop_
_entity_poly.entity_id
_entity_poly.type
_entity_poly.pdbx_seq_one_letter_code
_entity_poly.pdbx_strand_id
1 'polypeptide(L)' 'IELANEVIRLCEEPNDFTFSYELDQPIEAKIRDIVTKIYGGKDVAFTKDAGKQIKQLTDIGFDKLPI' A
#
# COMPACT_ATOMS: atom_id res chain seq x y z
N ILE A 1 20.85 8.83 -25.78
CA ILE A 1 21.71 8.01 -24.88
C ILE A 1 21.65 8.54 -23.44
N GLU A 2 21.39 9.83 -23.22
CA GLU A 2 21.33 10.45 -21.88
C GLU A 2 20.46 9.69 -20.86
N LEU A 3 19.21 9.35 -21.20
CA LEU A 3 18.34 8.56 -20.32
C LEU A 3 18.97 7.21 -19.91
N ALA A 4 19.63 6.52 -20.85
CA ALA A 4 20.24 5.23 -20.57
C ALA A 4 21.45 5.36 -19.63
N ASN A 5 22.31 6.36 -19.87
CA ASN A 5 23.45 6.64 -19.00
C ASN A 5 22.98 7.01 -17.58
N GLU A 6 21.91 7.80 -17.47
CA GLU A 6 21.36 8.22 -16.18
C GLU A 6 20.73 7.05 -15.41
N VAL A 7 20.01 6.15 -16.08
CA VAL A 7 19.47 4.93 -15.46
C VAL A 7 20.60 4.03 -14.92
N ILE A 8 21.66 3.81 -15.71
CA ILE A 8 22.82 3.02 -15.27
C ILE A 8 23.45 3.63 -14.03
N ARG A 9 23.65 4.97 -14.03
CA ARG A 9 24.19 5.71 -12.89
C ARG A 9 23.34 5.54 -11.62
N LEU A 10 22.01 5.65 -11.74
CA LEU A 10 21.08 5.47 -10.62
C LEU A 10 21.06 4.02 -10.09
N CYS A 11 21.33 3.02 -10.93
CA CYS A 11 21.44 1.63 -10.48
C CYS A 11 22.67 1.36 -9.58
N GLU A 12 23.69 2.22 -9.63
CA GLU A 12 24.89 2.11 -8.79
C GLU A 12 24.74 2.83 -7.43
N GLU A 13 23.68 3.63 -7.26
CA GLU A 13 23.40 4.34 -6.01
C GLU A 13 22.67 3.45 -4.98
N PRO A 14 22.92 3.62 -3.67
CA PRO A 14 22.14 2.95 -2.64
C PRO A 14 20.67 3.40 -2.69
N ASN A 15 19.75 2.47 -2.45
CA ASN A 15 18.33 2.76 -2.31
C ASN A 15 17.79 2.20 -0.98
N ASP A 16 16.71 2.80 -0.50
CA ASP A 16 15.99 2.37 0.71
C ASP A 16 14.57 1.91 0.34
N PHE A 17 14.50 0.79 -0.38
CA PHE A 17 13.23 0.26 -0.85
C PHE A 17 12.36 -0.21 0.33
N THR A 18 11.13 0.28 0.37
CA THR A 18 10.10 -0.11 1.32
C THR A 18 8.77 -0.33 0.60
N PHE A 19 7.94 -1.22 1.14
CA PHE A 19 6.56 -1.39 0.67
C PHE A 19 5.69 -0.24 1.19
N SER A 20 4.56 0.01 0.50
CA SER A 20 3.62 1.06 0.91
C SER A 20 2.95 0.80 2.26
N TYR A 21 2.83 -0.47 2.66
CA TYR A 21 2.22 -0.94 3.91
C TYR A 21 2.76 -2.33 4.30
N GLU A 22 2.53 -2.72 5.55
CA GLU A 22 2.90 -4.05 6.08
C GLU A 22 1.73 -5.04 5.97
N LEU A 23 2.03 -6.33 5.70
CA LEU A 23 0.98 -7.34 5.51
C LEU A 23 0.18 -7.66 6.78
N ASP A 24 0.76 -7.47 7.97
CA ASP A 24 0.09 -7.74 9.24
C ASP A 24 -0.79 -6.58 9.73
N GLN A 25 -0.87 -5.47 8.98
CA GLN A 25 -1.78 -4.37 9.29
C GLN A 25 -3.24 -4.75 9.02
N PRO A 26 -4.22 -4.16 9.75
CA PRO A 26 -5.63 -4.27 9.39
C PRO A 26 -5.90 -3.82 7.95
N ILE A 27 -6.88 -4.45 7.29
CA ILE A 27 -7.28 -4.11 5.91
C ILE A 27 -7.54 -2.61 5.74
N GLU A 28 -8.22 -1.97 6.71
CA GLU A 28 -8.50 -0.54 6.69
C GLU A 28 -7.22 0.32 6.72
N ALA A 29 -6.20 -0.12 7.45
CA ALA A 29 -4.93 0.58 7.55
C ALA A 29 -4.14 0.49 6.24
N LYS A 30 -4.11 -0.69 5.61
CA LYS A 30 -3.48 -0.88 4.29
C LYS A 30 -4.10 0.03 3.22
N ILE A 31 -5.43 0.10 3.17
CA ILE A 31 -6.15 0.97 2.24
C ILE A 31 -5.83 2.44 2.53
N ARG A 32 -5.81 2.84 3.82
CA ARG A 32 -5.45 4.21 4.21
C ARG A 32 -4.01 4.57 3.82
N ASP A 33 -3.07 3.66 3.97
CA ASP A 33 -1.67 3.87 3.59
C ASP A 33 -1.53 4.09 2.08
N ILE A 34 -2.22 3.32 1.25
CA ILE A 34 -2.25 3.56 -0.21
C ILE A 34 -2.80 4.96 -0.51
N VAL A 35 -3.96 5.31 0.06
CA VAL A 35 -4.63 6.57 -0.24
C VAL A 35 -3.79 7.77 0.21
N THR A 36 -3.20 7.71 1.41
CA THR A 36 -2.49 8.85 2.00
C THR A 36 -1.05 8.99 1.49
N LYS A 37 -0.33 7.88 1.27
CA LYS A 37 1.07 7.91 0.84
C LYS A 37 1.24 7.97 -0.67
N ILE A 38 0.34 7.33 -1.43
CA ILE A 38 0.48 7.18 -2.89
C ILE A 38 -0.44 8.13 -3.65
N TYR A 39 -1.73 8.18 -3.29
CA TYR A 39 -2.71 9.01 -4.00
C TYR A 39 -2.83 10.44 -3.48
N GLY A 40 -2.21 10.75 -2.32
CA GLY A 40 -2.25 12.08 -1.72
C GLY A 40 -3.63 12.46 -1.14
N GLY A 41 -4.49 11.48 -0.86
CA GLY A 41 -5.76 11.69 -0.18
C GLY A 41 -5.57 12.00 1.30
N LYS A 42 -6.52 12.72 1.90
CA LYS A 42 -6.45 13.08 3.33
C LYS A 42 -6.75 11.90 4.26
N ASP A 43 -7.78 11.12 3.94
CA ASP A 43 -8.23 9.95 4.71
C ASP A 43 -9.19 9.11 3.85
N VAL A 44 -9.67 7.99 4.40
CA VAL A 44 -10.59 7.05 3.77
C VAL A 44 -11.89 6.97 4.55
N ALA A 45 -13.01 7.04 3.85
CA ALA A 45 -14.32 6.76 4.39
C ALA A 45 -14.84 5.42 3.85
N PHE A 46 -15.31 4.55 4.73
CA PHE A 46 -15.89 3.27 4.37
C PHE A 46 -17.42 3.31 4.45
N THR A 47 -18.09 2.76 3.45
CA THR A 47 -19.53 2.52 3.53
C THR A 47 -19.81 1.41 4.56
N LYS A 48 -21.06 1.32 5.03
CA LYS A 48 -21.47 0.25 5.95
C LYS A 48 -21.22 -1.14 5.39
N ASP A 49 -21.45 -1.33 4.09
CA ASP A 49 -21.28 -2.64 3.45
C ASP A 49 -19.80 -2.98 3.25
N ALA A 50 -18.95 -1.99 2.94
CA ALA A 50 -17.50 -2.19 2.92
C ALA A 50 -16.97 -2.61 4.30
N GLY A 51 -17.40 -1.94 5.37
CA GLY A 51 -17.02 -2.33 6.73
C GLY A 51 -17.44 -3.76 7.10
N LYS A 52 -18.62 -4.20 6.67
CA LYS A 52 -19.06 -5.60 6.86
C LYS A 52 -18.17 -6.59 6.11
N GLN A 53 -17.82 -6.29 4.86
CA GLN A 53 -16.95 -7.16 4.05
C GLN A 53 -15.54 -7.25 4.63
N ILE A 54 -14.98 -6.12 5.06
CA ILE A 54 -13.66 -6.09 5.71
C ILE A 54 -13.65 -6.97 6.96
N LYS A 55 -14.70 -6.86 7.80
CA LYS A 55 -14.85 -7.74 8.96
C LYS A 55 -14.93 -9.21 8.56
N GLN A 56 -15.75 -9.56 7.57
CA GLN A 56 -15.87 -10.94 7.09
C GLN A 56 -14.54 -11.51 6.58
N LEU A 57 -13.79 -10.74 5.78
CA LEU A 57 -12.49 -11.13 5.26
C LEU A 57 -11.46 -11.33 6.39
N THR A 58 -11.53 -10.49 7.41
CA THR A 58 -10.69 -10.64 8.61
C THR A 58 -11.06 -11.90 9.39
N ASP A 59 -12.35 -12.15 9.61
CA ASP A 59 -12.83 -13.31 10.37
C ASP A 59 -12.45 -14.66 9.70
N ILE A 60 -12.31 -14.70 8.37
CA ILE A 60 -11.88 -15.89 7.62
C ILE A 60 -10.36 -15.95 7.37
N GLY A 61 -9.58 -15.03 7.95
CA GLY A 61 -8.12 -15.03 7.90
C GLY A 61 -7.50 -14.51 6.60
N PHE A 62 -8.24 -13.71 5.82
CA PHE A 62 -7.76 -13.09 4.58
C PHE A 62 -7.21 -11.67 4.79
N ASP A 63 -7.22 -11.17 6.03
CA ASP A 63 -6.69 -9.86 6.39
C ASP A 63 -5.22 -9.67 6.09
N LYS A 64 -4.43 -10.75 6.03
CA LYS A 64 -2.99 -10.70 5.75
C LYS A 64 -2.63 -10.64 4.27
N LEU A 65 -3.61 -10.73 3.37
CA LEU A 65 -3.36 -10.59 1.95
C LEU A 65 -3.07 -9.11 1.59
N PRO A 66 -2.32 -8.86 0.51
CA PRO A 66 -2.20 -7.52 -0.06
C PRO A 66 -3.56 -6.98 -0.54
N ILE A 67 -3.67 -5.66 -0.59
CA ILE A 67 -4.79 -4.90 -1.19
C ILE A 67 -4.51 -4.66 -2.66
#